data_AF-A0A060CD01-F1
#
_entry.id   AF-A0A060CD01-F1
#
_cell.length_a   1.000
_cell.length_b   1.000
_cell.length_c   1.000
_cell.angle_alpha   90.00
_cell.angle_beta   90.00
_cell.angle_gamma   90.00
#
_symmetry.space_group_name_H-M   'P 1'
#
loop_
_entity.id
_entity.type
_entity.pdbx_description
1 polymer ?
#
loop_
_entity_poly.entity_id
_entity_poly.type
_entity_poly.pdbx_seq_one_letter_code
_entity_poly.pdbx_strand_id
1 'polypeptide(L)' 'AGHIIFFDWEGDGETDHVGIVEKYENGIVYTIEGNSSDSCRQRSYAIGSSSIYGYGIPAY' A
#
# COMPACT_ATOMS: atom_id res chain seq x y z
N ALA A 1 -6.58 -7.22 6.94
CA ALA A 1 -6.89 -7.26 5.50
C ALA A 1 -8.00 -6.27 5.22
N GLY A 2 -8.10 -5.76 3.99
CA GLY A 2 -9.12 -4.81 3.57
C GLY A 2 -8.82 -3.34 3.86
N HIS A 3 -7.72 -3.03 4.57
CA HIS A 3 -7.29 -1.66 4.81
C HIS A 3 -6.86 -1.02 3.49
N ILE A 4 -6.98 0.30 3.40
CA ILE A 4 -6.39 1.07 2.30
C ILE A 4 -4.95 1.40 2.71
N ILE A 5 -4.00 1.28 1.78
CA ILE A 5 -2.61 1.73 1.98
C ILE A 5 -2.32 2.87 1.01
N PHE A 6 -1.70 3.94 1.50
CA PHE A 6 -1.31 5.11 0.73
C PHE A 6 0.21 5.13 0.58
N PHE A 7 0.67 5.53 -0.61
CA PHE A 7 2.08 5.68 -0.92
C PHE A 7 2.42 7.13 -1.24
N ASP A 8 3.61 7.55 -0.78
CA ASP A 8 4.27 8.83 -1.06
C ASP A 8 5.68 8.45 -1.52
N TRP A 9 5.94 8.48 -2.82
CA TRP A 9 7.18 7.97 -3.41
C TRP A 9 8.32 8.99 -3.29
N GLU A 10 7.98 10.26 -3.32
CA GLU A 10 8.88 11.41 -3.25
C GLU A 10 9.17 11.83 -1.80
N GLY A 11 8.33 11.45 -0.85
CA GLY A 11 8.42 11.81 0.57
C GLY A 11 8.05 13.28 0.83
N ASP A 12 7.20 13.88 0.00
CA ASP A 12 6.86 15.30 0.07
C ASP A 12 5.59 15.61 0.89
N GLY A 13 4.92 14.57 1.37
CA GLY A 13 3.73 14.68 2.19
C GLY A 13 2.42 14.55 1.41
N GLU A 14 2.47 14.43 0.08
CA GLU A 14 1.33 14.16 -0.79
C GLU A 14 1.29 12.67 -1.19
N THR A 15 0.10 12.12 -1.44
CA THR A 15 -0.05 10.70 -1.77
C THR A 15 -0.14 10.48 -3.28
N ASP A 16 0.79 9.73 -3.85
CA ASP A 16 0.84 9.42 -5.29
C ASP A 16 -0.02 8.23 -5.68
N HIS A 17 -0.11 7.26 -4.78
CA HIS A 17 -0.70 5.96 -5.09
C HIS A 17 -1.45 5.34 -3.92
N VAL A 18 -2.35 4.43 -4.24
CA VAL A 18 -3.20 3.75 -3.27
C VAL A 18 -3.40 2.29 -3.66
N GLY A 19 -3.46 1.42 -2.66
CA GLY A 19 -3.75 -0.01 -2.81
C GLY A 19 -4.65 -0.54 -1.69
N ILE A 20 -4.97 -1.83 -1.76
CA ILE A 20 -5.69 -2.55 -0.70
C ILE A 20 -4.73 -3.53 -0.03
N VAL A 21 -4.67 -3.52 1.30
CA VAL A 21 -3.93 -4.51 2.08
C VAL A 21 -4.64 -5.87 2.01
N GLU A 22 -4.03 -6.83 1.34
CA GLU A 22 -4.50 -8.22 1.29
C GLU A 22 -4.17 -8.96 2.57
N LYS A 23 -2.89 -8.90 3.00
CA LYS A 23 -2.42 -9.53 4.25
C LYS A 23 -1.16 -8.86 4.79
N TYR A 24 -0.84 -9.18 6.04
CA TYR A 24 0.44 -8.86 6.66
C TYR A 24 1.04 -10.14 7.22
N GLU A 25 2.31 -10.39 6.93
CA GLU A 25 3.02 -11.59 7.35
C GLU A 25 4.51 -11.30 7.45
N ASN A 26 5.12 -11.64 8.60
CA ASN A 26 6.58 -11.56 8.82
C ASN A 26 7.22 -10.20 8.48
N GLY A 27 6.56 -9.09 8.83
CA GLY A 27 7.08 -7.75 8.55
C GLY A 27 6.85 -7.27 7.12
N ILE A 28 6.17 -8.05 6.29
CA ILE A 28 5.83 -7.70 4.91
C ILE A 28 4.32 -7.46 4.81
N VAL A 29 3.93 -6.32 4.24
CA VAL A 29 2.55 -6.07 3.84
C VAL A 29 2.39 -6.47 2.37
N TYR A 30 1.34 -7.25 2.09
CA TYR A 30 0.96 -7.65 0.74
C TYR A 30 -0.26 -6.85 0.32
N THR A 31 -0.24 -6.37 -0.92
CA THR A 31 -1.21 -5.41 -1.42
C THR A 31 -1.74 -5.83 -2.78
N ILE A 32 -2.97 -5.44 -3.09
CA ILE A 32 -3.54 -5.49 -4.44
C ILE A 32 -3.62 -4.05 -4.96
N GLU A 33 -2.95 -3.80 -6.09
CA GLU A 33 -2.76 -2.47 -6.64
C GLU A 33 -3.14 -2.42 -8.13
N GLY A 34 -3.94 -1.41 -8.48
CA GLY A 34 -4.22 -1.06 -9.88
C GLY A 34 -3.06 -0.25 -10.49
N ASN A 35 -3.10 -0.03 -11.80
CA ASN A 35 -2.06 0.71 -12.52
C ASN A 35 -0.62 0.19 -12.29
N SER A 36 -0.46 -1.06 -11.83
CA SER A 36 0.85 -1.69 -11.68
C SER A 36 1.29 -2.25 -13.03
N SER A 37 1.82 -1.37 -13.89
CA SER A 37 2.04 -1.63 -15.33
C SER A 37 0.72 -1.93 -16.05
N ASP A 38 -0.21 -0.97 -15.98
CA ASP A 38 -1.54 -1.00 -16.63
C ASP A 38 -2.35 -2.27 -16.34
N SER A 39 -2.19 -2.81 -15.12
CA SER A 39 -2.88 -4.02 -14.69
C SER A 39 -3.03 -4.06 -13.17
N CYS A 40 -3.97 -4.87 -12.70
CA CYS A 40 -4.12 -5.19 -11.28
C CYS A 40 -3.09 -6.26 -10.91
N ARG A 41 -2.23 -5.98 -9.92
CA ARG A 41 -1.18 -6.91 -9.49
C ARG A 41 -1.05 -6.94 -7.98
N GLN A 42 -0.57 -8.07 -7.48
CA GLN A 42 -0.08 -8.16 -6.11
C GLN A 42 1.30 -7.50 -6.02
N ARG A 43 1.51 -6.71 -4.97
CA ARG A 43 2.81 -6.16 -4.57
C ARG A 43 3.06 -6.48 -3.11
N SER A 44 4.29 -6.25 -2.67
CA SER A 44 4.69 -6.48 -1.29
C SER A 44 5.78 -5.52 -0.85
N TYR A 45 5.67 -5.01 0.37
CA TYR A 45 6.58 -4.01 0.92
C TYR A 45 6.95 -4.38 2.35
N ALA A 46 8.19 -4.11 2.73
CA ALA A 46 8.57 -4.16 4.13
C ALA A 46 7.83 -3.07 4.92
N ILE A 47 7.42 -3.40 6.15
CA ILE A 47 6.89 -2.41 7.07
C ILE A 47 7.96 -1.36 7.38
N GLY A 48 7.59 -0.09 7.30
CA GLY A 48 8.55 1.03 7.39
C GLY A 48 9.29 1.35 6.09
N SER A 49 8.89 0.77 4.95
CA SER A 49 9.29 1.28 3.64
C SER A 49 9.02 2.78 3.57
N SER A 50 10.00 3.55 3.08
CA SER A 50 9.88 5.00 2.94
C SER A 50 8.75 5.41 2.00
N SER A 51 8.35 4.52 1.08
CA SER A 51 7.23 4.75 0.17
C SER A 51 5.86 4.63 0.83
N ILE A 52 5.75 4.05 2.03
CA ILE A 52 4.46 3.89 2.71
C ILE A 52 4.16 5.17 3.49
N TYR A 53 3.16 5.91 3.03
CA TYR A 53 2.68 7.10 3.73
C TYR A 53 1.84 6.74 4.96
N GLY A 54 0.94 5.78 4.80
CA GLY A 54 0.06 5.35 5.89
C GLY A 54 -1.06 4.43 5.46
N TYR A 55 -2.00 4.22 6.38
CA TYR A 55 -3.12 3.29 6.21
C TYR A 55 -4.46 3.97 6.54
N GLY A 56 -5.45 3.74 5.68
CA GLY A 56 -6.85 4.04 5.95
C GLY A 56 -7.55 2.79 6.47
N ILE A 57 -8.26 2.91 7.59
CA ILE A 57 -9.01 1.82 8.20
C ILE A 57 -10.52 2.13 8.06
N PRO A 58 -11.19 1.59 7.03
CA PRO A 58 -12.64 1.63 6.92
C PRO A 58 -13.33 1.13 8.20
N ALA A 59 -14.53 1.66 8.48
CA ALA A 59 -15.41 1.11 9.50
C ALA A 59 -16.13 -0.11 8.93
N TYR A 60 -15.60 -1.30 9.20
CA TYR A 60 -16.17 -2.59 8.77
C TYR A 60 -17.35 -3.02 9.62
#